data_AF-A1ZZ50-F1
#
_entry.id   AF-A1ZZ50-F1
#
_cell.length_a   1.000
_cell.length_b   1.000
_cell.length_c   1.000
_cell.angle_alpha   90.00
_cell.angle_beta   90.00
_cell.angle_gamma   90.00
#
_symmetry.space_group_name_H-M   'P 1'
#
loop_
_entity.id
_entity.type
_entity.pdbx_description
1 polymer ?
#
loop_
_entity_poly.entity_id
_entity_poly.type
_entity_poly.pdbx_seq_one_letter_code
_entity_poly.pdbx_strand_id
1 'polypeptide(L)'
;MGQPIYIPVMVAKGKKEGPVLGVTAAVHGNELNGISVIQKIFKQIDVNTLTGTIVGVIAFNVPALLNQERRFIDGEDINRIMPEQRVWQYQ
;
A
#
# COMPACT_ATOMS: atom_id res chain seq x y z
N MET A 1 -10.89 -22.83 -6.06
CA MET A 1 -10.90 -21.65 -6.95
C MET A 1 -10.24 -20.50 -6.19
N GLY A 2 -9.26 -19.81 -6.77
CA GLY A 2 -8.57 -18.71 -6.10
C GLY A 2 -9.42 -17.43 -6.11
N GLN A 3 -9.59 -16.78 -4.96
CA GLN A 3 -10.26 -15.49 -4.85
C GLN A 3 -9.23 -14.36 -5.03
N PRO A 4 -9.51 -13.32 -5.83
CA PRO A 4 -8.59 -12.19 -5.96
C PRO A 4 -8.45 -11.45 -4.64
N ILE A 5 -7.22 -11.06 -4.31
CA ILE A 5 -6.92 -10.17 -3.18
C ILE A 5 -6.97 -8.73 -3.69
N TYR A 6 -7.87 -7.93 -3.13
CA TYR A 6 -7.97 -6.50 -3.45
C TYR A 6 -7.12 -5.68 -2.49
N ILE A 7 -6.27 -4.82 -3.03
CA ILE A 7 -5.43 -3.91 -2.25
C ILE A 7 -6.10 -2.53 -2.21
N PRO A 8 -6.43 -1.99 -1.02
CA PRO A 8 -7.04 -0.67 -0.88
C PRO A 8 -6.03 0.44 -1.19
N VAL A 9 -6.37 1.30 -2.16
CA VAL A 9 -5.56 2.44 -2.60
C VAL A 9 -6.38 3.73 -2.50
N MET A 10 -5.76 4.79 -1.99
CA MET A 10 -6.28 6.15 -2.00
C MET A 10 -5.45 7.01 -2.95
N VAL A 11 -6.10 7.86 -3.73
CA VAL A 11 -5.42 8.76 -4.68
C VAL A 11 -5.93 10.19 -4.48
N ALA A 12 -5.01 11.12 -4.26
CA ALA A 12 -5.27 12.55 -4.16
C ALA A 12 -4.49 13.23 -5.28
N LYS A 13 -5.20 13.67 -6.32
CA LYS A 13 -4.63 14.39 -7.46
C LYS A 13 -4.91 15.89 -7.30
N GLY A 14 -3.85 16.69 -7.27
CA GLY A 14 -3.94 18.14 -7.24
C GLY A 14 -4.37 18.74 -8.58
N LYS A 15 -4.83 20.00 -8.57
CA LYS A 15 -5.21 20.72 -9.80
C LYS A 15 -4.02 21.11 -10.67
N LYS A 16 -2.84 21.24 -10.07
CA LYS A 16 -1.60 21.59 -10.76
C LYS A 16 -0.76 20.33 -10.97
N GLU A 17 -0.23 20.16 -12.17
CA GLU A 17 0.73 19.09 -12.48
C GLU A 17 1.99 19.23 -11.62
N GLY A 18 2.60 18.10 -11.24
CA GLY A 18 3.70 18.05 -10.28
C GLY A 18 4.14 16.62 -9.97
N PRO A 19 5.03 16.43 -8.98
CA PRO A 19 5.58 15.12 -8.66
C PRO A 19 4.52 14.15 -8.12
N VAL A 20 4.82 12.85 -8.21
CA VAL A 20 3.99 11.79 -7.62
C VAL A 20 4.69 11.25 -6.38
N LEU A 21 4.01 11.30 -5.23
CA LEU A 21 4.47 10.71 -3.98
C LEU A 21 3.68 9.41 -3.70
N GLY A 22 4.38 8.29 -3.61
CA GLY A 22 3.84 7.02 -3.14
C GLY A 22 4.07 6.82 -1.64
N VAL A 23 3.04 6.42 -0.92
CA VAL A 23 3.12 6.07 0.51
C VAL A 23 2.46 4.71 0.70
N THR A 24 3.15 3.77 1.35
CA THR A 24 2.63 2.42 1.60
C THR A 24 2.61 2.12 3.10
N ALA A 25 1.66 1.29 3.53
CA ALA A 25 1.55 0.80 4.90
C ALA A 25 1.21 -0.69 4.93
N ALA A 26 1.39 -1.30 6.11
CA ALA A 26 1.17 -2.72 6.37
C ALA A 26 1.86 -3.63 5.33
N VAL A 27 3.16 -3.40 5.11
CA VAL A 27 4.04 -4.34 4.39
C VAL A 27 4.19 -5.62 5.22
N HIS A 28 4.29 -5.47 6.53
CA HIS A 28 4.02 -6.51 7.50
C HIS A 28 2.60 -6.36 8.06
N GLY A 29 1.90 -7.46 8.24
CA GLY A 29 0.49 -7.47 8.66
C GLY A 29 0.25 -7.06 10.11
N ASN A 30 1.27 -7.16 10.97
CA ASN A 30 1.20 -6.73 12.36
C ASN A 30 1.62 -5.25 12.58
N GLU A 31 1.93 -4.50 11.52
CA GLU A 31 2.39 -3.10 11.60
C GLU A 31 1.26 -2.13 11.18
N LEU A 32 0.23 -2.00 12.04
CA LEU A 32 -1.03 -1.31 11.73
C LEU A 32 -0.95 0.22 11.74
N ASN A 33 0.05 0.81 12.42
CA ASN A 33 0.09 2.25 12.67
C ASN A 33 0.08 3.08 11.38
N GLY A 34 0.77 2.62 10.33
CA GLY A 34 0.86 3.31 9.03
C GLY A 34 -0.49 3.47 8.34
N ILE A 35 -1.42 2.53 8.52
CA ILE A 35 -2.79 2.57 7.96
C ILE A 35 -3.48 3.86 8.44
N SER A 36 -3.46 4.09 9.75
CA SER A 36 -4.13 5.25 10.37
C SER A 36 -3.49 6.58 9.97
N VAL A 37 -2.16 6.59 9.76
CA VAL A 37 -1.42 7.78 9.34
C VAL A 37 -1.79 8.16 7.91
N ILE A 38 -1.80 7.20 6.98
CA ILE A 38 -2.22 7.45 5.58
C ILE A 38 -3.65 8.00 5.56
N GLN A 39 -4.59 7.35 6.26
CA GLN A 39 -5.98 7.82 6.30
C GLN A 39 -6.11 9.25 6.84
N LYS A 40 -5.34 9.62 7.88
CA LYS A 40 -5.32 10.98 8.43
C LYS A 40 -4.74 12.00 7.45
N ILE A 41 -3.66 11.67 6.77
CA ILE A 41 -3.06 12.52 5.72
C ILE A 41 -4.11 12.79 4.64
N PHE A 42 -4.76 11.75 4.11
CA PHE A 42 -5.78 11.90 3.06
C PHE A 42 -7.01 12.69 3.52
N LYS A 43 -7.36 12.64 4.82
CA LYS A 43 -8.44 13.47 5.37
C LYS A 43 -8.08 14.96 5.46
N GLN A 44 -6.79 15.31 5.54
CA GLN A 44 -6.32 16.67 5.72
C GLN A 44 -5.88 17.35 4.41
N ILE A 45 -5.64 16.58 3.35
CA ILE A 45 -5.25 17.12 2.04
C ILE A 45 -6.40 17.91 1.42
N ASP A 46 -6.12 19.16 1.05
CA ASP A 46 -6.95 19.92 0.12
C ASP A 46 -6.39 19.82 -1.30
N VAL A 47 -7.10 19.09 -2.16
CA VAL A 47 -6.71 18.88 -3.57
C VAL A 47 -6.72 20.16 -4.41
N ASN A 48 -7.37 21.23 -3.96
CA ASN A 48 -7.39 22.51 -4.67
C ASN A 48 -6.04 23.25 -4.58
N THR A 49 -5.30 23.02 -3.49
CA THR A 49 -4.00 23.66 -3.24
C THR A 49 -2.82 22.72 -3.54
N LEU A 50 -3.07 21.41 -3.63
CA LEU A 50 -2.07 20.39 -3.96
C LEU A 50 -1.51 20.59 -5.39
N THR A 51 -0.19 20.39 -5.52
CA THR A 51 0.54 20.34 -6.80
C THR A 51 1.18 18.96 -6.92
N GLY A 52 0.80 18.19 -7.94
CA GLY A 52 1.18 16.79 -8.10
C GLY A 52 0.12 15.80 -7.60
N THR A 53 0.53 14.57 -7.30
CA THR A 53 -0.36 13.47 -6.90
C THR A 53 0.20 12.71 -5.70
N ILE A 54 -0.66 12.32 -4.77
CA ILE A 54 -0.31 11.43 -3.66
C ILE A 54 -1.08 10.12 -3.84
N VAL A 55 -0.38 9.00 -3.81
CA VAL A 55 -0.94 7.65 -3.88
C VAL A 55 -0.63 6.92 -2.57
N GLY A 56 -1.68 6.56 -1.83
CA GLY A 56 -1.59 5.84 -0.56
C GLY A 56 -2.04 4.39 -0.71
N VAL A 57 -1.13 3.43 -0.56
CA VAL A 57 -1.45 2.00 -0.46
C VAL A 57 -1.65 1.66 1.02
N ILE A 58 -2.89 1.46 1.43
CA ILE A 58 -3.23 1.34 2.85
C ILE A 58 -2.78 0.00 3.42
N ALA A 59 -3.02 -1.09 2.68
CA ALA A 59 -2.71 -2.44 3.12
C ALA A 59 -1.95 -3.19 2.02
N PHE A 60 -0.62 -3.07 2.03
CA PHE A 60 0.22 -3.66 0.98
C PHE A 60 0.16 -5.19 1.02
N ASN A 61 0.23 -5.79 2.20
CA ASN A 61 0.20 -7.23 2.40
C ASN A 61 -1.11 -7.67 3.08
N VAL A 62 -2.21 -7.70 2.31
CA VAL A 62 -3.54 -8.03 2.82
C VAL A 62 -3.60 -9.41 3.50
N PRO A 63 -3.00 -10.50 2.96
CA PRO A 63 -3.02 -11.80 3.64
C PRO A 63 -2.34 -11.77 5.00
N ALA A 64 -1.15 -11.17 5.10
CA ALA A 64 -0.46 -11.06 6.39
C ALA A 64 -1.25 -10.16 7.35
N LEU A 65 -1.87 -9.09 6.86
CA LEU A 65 -2.72 -8.20 7.67
C LEU A 65 -3.90 -8.95 8.27
N LEU A 66 -4.61 -9.76 7.47
CA LEU A 66 -5.73 -10.58 7.94
C LEU A 66 -5.30 -11.61 8.98
N ASN A 67 -4.09 -12.16 8.85
CA ASN A 67 -3.53 -13.12 9.80
C ASN A 67 -2.79 -12.47 10.98
N GLN A 68 -2.62 -11.14 10.98
CA GLN A 68 -1.79 -10.40 11.94
C GLN A 68 -0.34 -10.90 12.01
N GLU A 69 0.20 -11.35 10.88
CA GLU A 69 1.54 -11.91 10.78
C GLU A 69 2.53 -10.92 10.13
N ARG A 70 3.82 -11.13 10.40
CA ARG A 70 4.87 -10.33 9.78
C ARG A 70 5.07 -10.69 8.30
N ARG A 71 5.08 -11.98 8.01
CA ARG A 71 5.51 -12.54 6.72
C ARG A 71 4.31 -12.80 5.81
N PHE A 72 4.56 -12.96 4.52
CA PHE A 72 3.55 -13.45 3.60
C PHE A 72 3.23 -14.92 3.89
N ILE A 73 2.18 -15.46 3.25
CA ILE A 73 1.69 -16.83 3.50
C ILE A 73 2.72 -17.93 3.17
N ASP A 74 3.77 -17.60 2.41
CA ASP A 74 4.90 -18.48 2.10
C ASP A 74 6.09 -18.34 3.07
N GLY A 75 5.96 -17.49 4.09
CA GLY A 75 7.00 -17.23 5.08
C GLY A 75 8.02 -16.18 4.66
N GLU A 76 7.89 -15.58 3.47
CA GLU A 76 8.82 -14.55 3.01
C GLU A 76 8.55 -13.19 3.66
N ASP A 77 9.63 -12.46 3.95
CA ASP A 77 9.56 -11.06 4.35
C ASP A 77 9.59 -10.21 3.07
N ILE A 78 8.42 -9.67 2.69
CA ILE A 78 8.25 -8.92 1.45
C ILE A 78 9.25 -7.75 1.37
N ASN A 79 9.59 -7.12 2.50
CA ASN A 79 10.49 -5.97 2.53
C ASN A 79 11.96 -6.35 2.32
N ARG A 80 12.29 -7.64 2.19
CA ARG A 80 13.64 -8.14 1.91
C ARG A 80 13.82 -8.69 0.50
N ILE A 81 12.72 -8.96 -0.20
CA ILE A 81 12.74 -9.52 -1.56
C ILE A 81 12.49 -8.45 -2.62
N MET A 82 11.98 -7.27 -2.27
CA MET A 82 11.86 -6.18 -3.25
C MET A 82 13.25 -5.74 -3.76
N PRO A 83 13.42 -5.43 -5.06
CA PRO A 83 12.42 -5.35 -6.12
C PRO A 83 12.33 -6.63 -6.97
N GLU A 84 12.76 -7.81 -6.46
CA GLU A 84 12.84 -9.04 -7.26
C GLU A 84 11.58 -9.24 -8.09
N GLN A 85 11.76 -9.27 -9.41
CA GLN A 85 10.69 -9.57 -10.34
C GLN A 85 10.43 -11.08 -10.31
N ARG A 86 9.79 -11.59 -9.26
CA ARG A 86 9.11 -12.87 -9.37
C ARG A 86 7.88 -12.65 -10.25
N VAL A 87 8.08 -12.82 -11.55
CA VAL A 87 7.00 -13.06 -12.48
C VAL A 87 6.35 -14.35 -11.99
N TRP A 88 5.19 -14.25 -11.34
CA TRP A 88 4.38 -15.40 -10.97
C TRP A 88 3.93 -16.06 -12.28
N GLN A 89 4.76 -16.96 -12.82
CA GLN A 89 4.31 -17.93 -13.80
C GLN A 89 3.36 -18.84 -13.05
N TYR A 90 2.06 -18.57 -13.16
CA TYR A 90 1.05 -19.56 -12.83
C TYR A 90 1.34 -20.80 -13.68
N GLN A 91 1.84 -21.86 -13.03
CA GLN A 91 1.59 -23.25 -13.42
C GLN A 91 0.38 -23.75 -12.66
#